data_AF-A0A1H5QZW9-F1
#
_entry.id   AF-A0A1H5QZW9-F1
#
_cell.length_a   1.000
_cell.length_b   1.000
_cell.length_c   1.000
_cell.angle_alpha   90.00
_cell.angle_beta   90.00
_cell.angle_gamma   90.00
#
_symmetry.space_group_name_H-M   'P 1'
#
loop_
_entity.id
_entity.type
_entity.pdbx_description
1 polymer ?
#
loop_
_entity_poly.entity_id
_entity_poly.type
_entity_poly.pdbx_seq_one_letter_code
_entity_poly.pdbx_strand_id
1 'polypeptide(L)'
;MDLLTDSREEPVGDLGPDVGLTRAARVRVLLAAALGPLVTGYAAVATVLTLVTLTAERTVFSATGVLLAAGPGWLAAHQVRLDLGGHPIGVLPLLPTLGALALAARTASGAATRLGCRSPREALPVFATITLAHALFGLVVALGAQGSPVTANPLVAFAVPGLLAAVAAGAGIAWCCGLPDVVAERLDPLALRGVRAGALGLAVLVACGGVVFTVATALSWRTVADMYEPAFGSSFGMFLLSVLYLPNAVAATLSFVTGPGFSIGDLSVGMFGYRGGAVPGVPLLGGLPEHHAAWWPALLVLPAATGALVGWSLRKVAADPAQRIRAVAVAGAVVALGCVLLGTLSGGRLGDGPFDPVSVPVGVASVVAFCWIVIPGSFVAFFAGEHEPPAPPPEALEDNEAFEDADEVDAEEAAEAVEELEASEASEEDEAEPEEPEEPDEDAALSRESAAVEDAELSRESSAEPDEAVTGGTETCGDVEPDETDR
;
A
#
# COMPACT_ATOMS: atom_id res chain seq x y z
N MET A 1 5.45 -73.25 -50.56
CA MET A 1 4.23 -72.52 -50.20
C MET A 1 4.64 -71.46 -49.22
N ASP A 2 4.91 -70.30 -49.75
CA ASP A 2 5.27 -69.09 -49.03
C ASP A 2 4.02 -68.50 -48.41
N LEU A 3 4.15 -67.91 -47.21
CA LEU A 3 3.22 -66.90 -46.70
C LEU A 3 3.94 -66.08 -45.62
N LEU A 4 4.78 -65.15 -46.08
CA LEU A 4 5.32 -64.09 -45.24
C LEU A 4 4.17 -63.17 -44.83
N THR A 5 3.88 -63.08 -43.53
CA THR A 5 2.98 -62.05 -42.99
C THR A 5 3.72 -60.73 -42.89
N ASP A 6 3.71 -59.98 -43.99
CA ASP A 6 4.18 -58.60 -44.07
C ASP A 6 3.31 -57.68 -43.21
N SER A 7 3.74 -57.45 -41.97
CA SER A 7 3.11 -56.55 -41.02
C SER A 7 3.39 -55.10 -41.41
N ARG A 8 2.56 -54.54 -42.30
CA ARG A 8 2.65 -53.13 -42.69
C ARG A 8 2.54 -52.21 -41.48
N GLU A 9 3.65 -51.58 -41.12
CA GLU A 9 3.64 -50.37 -40.31
C GLU A 9 2.90 -49.28 -41.11
N GLU A 10 1.77 -48.80 -40.58
CA GLU A 10 1.16 -47.58 -41.11
C GLU A 10 2.10 -46.40 -40.80
N PRO A 11 2.46 -45.56 -41.79
CA PRO A 11 3.23 -44.37 -41.50
C PRO A 11 2.38 -43.45 -40.63
N VAL A 12 2.76 -43.33 -39.36
CA VAL A 12 2.15 -42.37 -38.41
C VAL A 12 2.16 -41.00 -39.08
N GLY A 13 0.96 -40.46 -39.32
CA GLY A 13 0.78 -39.24 -40.10
C GLY A 13 1.63 -38.11 -39.54
N ASP A 14 2.52 -37.57 -40.37
CA ASP A 14 3.50 -36.57 -39.98
C ASP A 14 2.83 -35.38 -39.26
N LEU A 15 3.49 -34.88 -38.22
CA LEU A 15 2.94 -33.86 -37.34
C LEU A 15 2.66 -32.60 -38.17
N GLY A 16 1.37 -32.34 -38.40
CA GLY A 16 0.91 -31.23 -39.24
C GLY A 16 1.64 -29.94 -38.86
N PRO A 17 2.27 -29.24 -39.82
CA PRO A 17 3.28 -28.23 -39.53
C PRO A 17 2.70 -27.15 -38.64
N ASP A 18 3.36 -26.89 -37.51
CA ASP A 18 2.92 -25.93 -36.48
C ASP A 18 2.53 -24.61 -37.14
N VAL A 19 1.21 -24.31 -37.19
CA VAL A 19 0.63 -23.27 -38.05
C VAL A 19 0.81 -21.90 -37.40
N GLY A 20 2.07 -21.49 -37.31
CA GLY A 20 2.51 -20.24 -36.71
C GLY A 20 1.77 -19.05 -37.32
N LEU A 21 1.26 -18.18 -36.44
CA LEU A 21 0.45 -17.02 -36.81
C LEU A 21 1.08 -16.23 -37.96
N THR A 22 0.30 -16.03 -39.03
CA THR A 22 0.76 -15.31 -40.22
C THR A 22 1.31 -13.93 -39.86
N ARG A 23 2.29 -13.44 -40.63
CA ARG A 23 2.92 -12.13 -40.35
C ARG A 23 1.89 -11.01 -40.22
N ALA A 24 0.84 -11.04 -41.04
CA ALA A 24 -0.28 -10.10 -40.97
C ALA A 24 -1.10 -10.21 -39.66
N ALA A 25 -1.34 -11.43 -39.15
CA ALA A 25 -1.99 -11.63 -37.85
C ALA A 25 -1.11 -11.11 -36.70
N ARG A 26 0.20 -11.37 -36.72
CA ARG A 26 1.14 -10.85 -35.71
C ARG A 26 1.20 -9.32 -35.71
N VAL A 27 1.30 -8.69 -36.89
CA VAL A 27 1.28 -7.23 -37.02
C VAL A 27 -0.04 -6.61 -36.54
N ARG A 28 -1.18 -7.24 -36.85
CA ARG A 28 -2.50 -6.82 -36.31
C ARG A 28 -2.56 -6.84 -34.78
N VAL A 29 -2.04 -7.88 -34.13
CA VAL A 29 -2.04 -7.97 -32.66
C VAL A 29 -1.14 -6.90 -32.05
N LEU A 30 0.05 -6.66 -32.61
CA LEU A 30 0.95 -5.59 -32.13
C LEU A 30 0.35 -4.19 -32.32
N LEU A 31 -0.28 -3.90 -33.47
CA LEU A 31 -1.00 -2.64 -33.71
C LEU A 31 -2.16 -2.46 -32.72
N ALA A 32 -2.97 -3.48 -32.47
CA ALA A 32 -4.07 -3.41 -31.52
C ALA A 32 -3.58 -3.21 -30.07
N ALA A 33 -2.48 -3.88 -29.69
CA ALA A 33 -1.88 -3.75 -28.36
C ALA A 33 -1.29 -2.35 -28.11
N ALA A 34 -0.72 -1.74 -29.14
CA ALA A 34 -0.12 -0.41 -29.10
C ALA A 34 -1.15 0.73 -29.18
N LEU A 35 -2.06 0.68 -30.15
CA LEU A 35 -3.03 1.75 -30.39
C LEU A 35 -4.24 1.68 -29.45
N GLY A 36 -4.62 0.48 -28.99
CA GLY A 36 -5.77 0.28 -28.10
C GLY A 36 -5.71 1.14 -26.83
N PRO A 37 -4.66 1.05 -26.00
CA PRO A 37 -4.53 1.88 -24.80
C PRO A 37 -4.53 3.38 -25.08
N LEU A 38 -3.88 3.82 -26.17
CA LEU A 38 -3.82 5.22 -26.55
C LEU A 38 -5.20 5.77 -26.91
N VAL A 39 -5.90 5.10 -27.83
CA VAL A 39 -7.24 5.50 -28.29
C VAL A 39 -8.25 5.41 -27.15
N THR A 40 -8.25 4.34 -26.35
CA THR A 40 -9.16 4.20 -25.20
C THR A 40 -8.87 5.24 -24.12
N GLY A 41 -7.61 5.51 -23.78
CA GLY A 41 -7.24 6.52 -22.79
C GLY A 41 -7.61 7.93 -23.23
N TYR A 42 -7.31 8.29 -24.49
CA TYR A 42 -7.64 9.58 -25.06
C TYR A 42 -9.16 9.77 -25.19
N ALA A 43 -9.90 8.73 -25.60
CA ALA A 43 -11.36 8.75 -25.64
C ALA A 43 -12.02 8.82 -24.25
N ALA A 44 -11.40 8.22 -23.21
CA ALA A 44 -11.87 8.34 -21.83
C ALA A 44 -11.70 9.78 -21.32
N VAL A 45 -10.55 10.41 -21.56
CA VAL A 45 -10.30 11.82 -21.24
C VAL A 45 -11.27 12.73 -22.02
N ALA A 46 -11.43 12.53 -23.32
CA ALA A 46 -12.37 13.30 -24.14
C ALA A 46 -13.82 13.13 -23.68
N THR A 47 -14.23 11.92 -23.25
CA THR A 47 -15.55 11.67 -22.65
C THR A 47 -15.72 12.42 -21.32
N VAL A 48 -14.74 12.39 -20.43
CA VAL A 48 -14.76 13.14 -19.15
C VAL A 48 -14.90 14.64 -19.41
N LEU A 49 -14.08 15.20 -20.32
CA LEU A 49 -14.15 16.62 -20.70
C LEU A 49 -15.48 16.96 -21.41
N THR A 50 -16.03 16.05 -22.21
CA THR A 50 -17.36 16.19 -22.83
C THR A 50 -18.45 16.28 -21.77
N LEU A 51 -18.46 15.37 -20.80
CA LEU A 51 -19.45 15.37 -19.72
C LEU A 51 -19.38 16.68 -18.91
N VAL A 52 -18.18 17.08 -18.46
CA VAL A 52 -17.99 18.33 -17.70
C VAL A 52 -18.43 19.57 -18.51
N THR A 53 -18.08 19.67 -19.79
CA THR A 53 -18.44 20.83 -20.63
C THR A 53 -19.89 20.84 -21.11
N LEU A 54 -20.58 19.68 -21.10
CA LEU A 54 -22.03 19.61 -21.34
C LEU A 54 -22.85 19.91 -20.08
N THR A 55 -22.32 19.63 -18.88
CA THR A 55 -23.03 19.92 -17.62
C THR A 55 -22.75 21.34 -17.09
N ALA A 56 -21.62 21.95 -17.44
CA ALA A 56 -21.22 23.26 -16.90
C ALA A 56 -22.00 24.44 -17.51
N GLU A 57 -22.76 25.14 -16.67
CA GLU A 57 -23.72 26.18 -17.03
C GLU A 57 -23.12 27.43 -17.71
N ARG A 58 -21.81 27.65 -17.54
CA ARG A 58 -21.08 28.84 -18.03
C ARG A 58 -20.14 28.55 -19.21
N THR A 59 -20.18 27.35 -19.81
CA THR A 59 -19.30 26.98 -20.93
C THR A 59 -20.07 26.70 -22.21
N VAL A 60 -19.64 27.30 -23.33
CA VAL A 60 -20.13 26.93 -24.68
C VAL A 60 -19.45 25.63 -25.10
N PHE A 61 -20.22 24.57 -25.29
CA PHE A 61 -19.69 23.28 -25.74
C PHE A 61 -19.03 23.38 -27.13
N SER A 62 -17.84 22.79 -27.27
CA SER A 62 -17.12 22.70 -28.55
C SER A 62 -16.42 21.35 -28.65
N ALA A 63 -16.90 20.48 -29.54
CA ALA A 63 -16.32 19.15 -29.75
C ALA A 63 -14.83 19.23 -30.17
N THR A 64 -14.47 20.19 -31.04
CA THR A 64 -13.08 20.44 -31.42
C THR A 64 -12.25 20.92 -30.22
N GLY A 65 -12.80 21.80 -29.38
CA GLY A 65 -12.14 22.26 -28.16
C GLY A 65 -11.87 21.12 -27.18
N VAL A 66 -12.85 20.23 -26.97
CA VAL A 66 -12.70 19.04 -26.12
C VAL A 66 -11.65 18.06 -26.66
N LEU A 67 -11.62 17.82 -27.98
CA LEU A 67 -10.59 16.96 -28.58
C LEU A 67 -9.18 17.56 -28.44
N LEU A 68 -9.01 18.87 -28.65
CA LEU A 68 -7.73 19.52 -28.45
C LEU A 68 -7.30 19.48 -26.97
N ALA A 69 -8.21 19.73 -26.03
CA ALA A 69 -7.96 19.65 -24.58
C ALA A 69 -7.68 18.21 -24.10
N ALA A 70 -8.21 17.19 -24.77
CA ALA A 70 -7.95 15.79 -24.43
C ALA A 70 -6.49 15.37 -24.66
N GLY A 71 -5.71 16.11 -25.46
CA GLY A 71 -4.27 15.92 -25.59
C GLY A 71 -3.53 16.18 -24.27
N PRO A 72 -3.49 17.43 -23.76
CA PRO A 72 -2.95 17.73 -22.44
C PRO A 72 -3.60 16.90 -21.31
N GLY A 73 -4.90 16.60 -21.38
CA GLY A 73 -5.55 15.72 -20.41
C GLY A 73 -5.01 14.27 -20.42
N TRP A 74 -4.64 13.73 -21.57
CA TRP A 74 -3.97 12.43 -21.69
C TRP A 74 -2.55 12.45 -21.13
N LEU A 75 -1.81 13.56 -21.34
CA LEU A 75 -0.50 13.78 -20.74
C LEU A 75 -0.58 13.86 -19.20
N ALA A 76 -1.53 14.62 -18.66
CA ALA A 76 -1.82 14.67 -17.23
C ALA A 76 -2.15 13.29 -16.65
N ALA A 77 -2.97 12.49 -17.35
CA ALA A 77 -3.27 11.11 -16.95
C ALA A 77 -2.03 10.19 -16.91
N HIS A 78 -0.97 10.52 -17.65
CA HIS A 78 0.33 9.84 -17.63
C HIS A 78 1.38 10.57 -16.78
N GLN A 79 0.97 11.41 -15.83
CA GLN A 79 1.86 12.12 -14.89
C GLN A 79 2.90 13.04 -15.56
N VAL A 80 2.64 13.46 -16.80
CA VAL A 80 3.43 14.48 -17.49
C VAL A 80 2.98 15.84 -16.98
N ARG A 81 3.88 16.53 -16.27
CA ARG A 81 3.65 17.88 -15.76
C ARG A 81 3.32 18.82 -16.92
N LEU A 82 2.23 19.57 -16.75
CA LEU A 82 1.77 20.57 -17.70
C LEU A 82 2.24 21.96 -17.27
N ASP A 83 2.17 22.91 -18.18
CA ASP A 83 2.39 24.32 -17.92
C ASP A 83 1.23 25.13 -18.51
N LEU A 84 0.65 26.03 -17.69
CA LEU A 84 -0.45 26.91 -18.05
C LEU A 84 0.05 28.36 -18.08
N GLY A 85 0.37 28.86 -19.27
CA GLY A 85 0.82 30.24 -19.47
C GLY A 85 2.04 30.65 -18.63
N GLY A 86 3.01 29.75 -18.44
CA GLY A 86 4.22 29.95 -17.61
C GLY A 86 4.12 29.40 -16.19
N HIS A 87 2.99 28.82 -15.80
CA HIS A 87 2.71 28.35 -14.44
C HIS A 87 2.62 26.81 -14.42
N PRO A 88 3.53 26.09 -13.73
CA PRO A 88 3.61 24.63 -13.76
C PRO A 88 2.51 23.95 -12.94
N ILE A 89 1.77 23.05 -13.59
CA ILE A 89 0.75 22.19 -13.00
C ILE A 89 1.31 20.77 -12.94
N GLY A 90 1.77 20.39 -11.76
CA GLY A 90 2.36 19.08 -11.45
C GLY A 90 1.63 18.27 -10.37
N VAL A 91 0.65 18.83 -9.67
CA VAL A 91 -0.32 18.03 -8.91
C VAL A 91 -1.31 17.44 -9.92
N LEU A 92 -1.25 16.12 -10.15
CA LEU A 92 -1.99 15.46 -11.22
C LEU A 92 -2.78 14.24 -10.69
N PRO A 93 -3.98 13.95 -11.22
CA PRO A 93 -4.85 12.92 -10.66
C PRO A 93 -4.28 11.53 -10.88
N LEU A 94 -4.11 10.76 -9.80
CA LEU A 94 -3.56 9.40 -9.85
C LEU A 94 -4.53 8.36 -10.40
N LEU A 95 -5.86 8.53 -10.28
CA LEU A 95 -6.81 7.50 -10.70
C LEU A 95 -6.77 7.22 -12.23
N PRO A 96 -6.70 8.24 -13.12
CA PRO A 96 -6.40 8.03 -14.54
C PRO A 96 -5.11 7.27 -14.79
N THR A 97 -4.04 7.55 -14.02
CA THR A 97 -2.74 6.88 -14.16
C THR A 97 -2.83 5.40 -13.80
N LEU A 98 -3.51 5.06 -12.70
CA LEU A 98 -3.78 3.68 -12.31
C LEU A 98 -4.61 2.95 -13.38
N GLY A 99 -5.60 3.63 -13.97
CA GLY A 99 -6.38 3.12 -15.09
C GLY A 99 -5.55 2.85 -16.35
N ALA A 100 -4.67 3.78 -16.73
CA ALA A 100 -3.78 3.66 -17.88
C ALA A 100 -2.76 2.52 -17.69
N LEU A 101 -2.14 2.42 -16.51
CA LEU A 101 -1.23 1.32 -16.15
C LEU A 101 -1.96 -0.04 -16.20
N ALA A 102 -3.15 -0.15 -15.61
CA ALA A 102 -3.95 -1.37 -15.66
C ALA A 102 -4.34 -1.76 -17.09
N LEU A 103 -4.66 -0.78 -17.95
CA LEU A 103 -4.99 -1.00 -19.35
C LEU A 103 -3.78 -1.49 -20.16
N ALA A 104 -2.62 -0.81 -20.05
CA ALA A 104 -1.39 -1.20 -20.74
C ALA A 104 -0.88 -2.57 -20.28
N ALA A 105 -0.99 -2.91 -18.99
CA ALA A 105 -0.66 -4.25 -18.49
C ALA A 105 -1.59 -5.32 -19.08
N ARG A 106 -2.90 -5.06 -19.14
CA ARG A 106 -3.90 -5.98 -19.72
C ARG A 106 -3.71 -6.17 -21.22
N THR A 107 -3.41 -5.12 -21.99
CA THR A 107 -3.16 -5.27 -23.43
C THR A 107 -1.82 -5.95 -23.71
N ALA A 108 -0.77 -5.69 -22.92
CA ALA A 108 0.50 -6.39 -23.05
C ALA A 108 0.35 -7.90 -22.77
N SER A 109 -0.29 -8.25 -21.65
CA SER A 109 -0.57 -9.64 -21.28
C SER A 109 -1.42 -10.35 -22.34
N GLY A 110 -2.56 -9.74 -22.71
CA GLY A 110 -3.46 -10.29 -23.73
C GLY A 110 -2.83 -10.39 -25.13
N ALA A 111 -1.90 -9.51 -25.49
CA ALA A 111 -1.16 -9.59 -26.75
C ALA A 111 -0.10 -10.69 -26.73
N ALA A 112 0.66 -10.82 -25.64
CA ALA A 112 1.65 -11.90 -25.46
C ALA A 112 0.96 -13.28 -25.50
N THR A 113 -0.15 -13.45 -24.77
CA THR A 113 -0.98 -14.67 -24.83
C THR A 113 -1.51 -14.94 -26.24
N ARG A 114 -2.05 -13.93 -26.94
CA ARG A 114 -2.55 -14.08 -28.33
C ARG A 114 -1.44 -14.37 -29.35
N LEU A 115 -0.18 -14.11 -29.04
CA LEU A 115 0.97 -14.44 -29.88
C LEU A 115 1.65 -15.76 -29.49
N GLY A 116 1.18 -16.43 -28.43
CA GLY A 116 1.74 -17.68 -27.93
C GLY A 116 3.07 -17.52 -27.18
N CYS A 117 3.43 -16.31 -26.76
CA CYS A 117 4.70 -16.03 -26.07
C CYS A 117 4.77 -16.77 -24.73
N ARG A 118 5.73 -17.68 -24.58
CA ARG A 118 5.97 -18.44 -23.35
C ARG A 118 7.12 -17.87 -22.52
N SER A 119 8.10 -17.22 -23.14
CA SER A 119 9.21 -16.55 -22.43
C SER A 119 9.17 -15.01 -22.55
N PRO A 120 9.82 -14.28 -21.61
CA PRO A 120 9.93 -12.82 -21.68
C PRO A 120 10.67 -12.33 -22.93
N ARG A 121 11.55 -13.16 -23.52
CA ARG A 121 12.29 -12.84 -24.76
C ARG A 121 11.39 -12.83 -25.98
N GLU A 122 10.44 -13.76 -26.07
CA GLU A 122 9.43 -13.79 -27.14
C GLU A 122 8.44 -12.63 -27.05
N ALA A 123 8.15 -12.16 -25.83
CA ALA A 123 7.26 -11.04 -25.56
C ALA A 123 7.93 -9.66 -25.76
N LEU A 124 9.24 -9.59 -25.97
CA LEU A 124 9.99 -8.34 -26.17
C LEU A 124 9.41 -7.44 -27.28
N PRO A 125 8.92 -7.93 -28.43
CA PRO A 125 8.25 -7.09 -29.43
C PRO A 125 6.95 -6.46 -28.93
N VAL A 126 6.18 -7.16 -28.08
CA VAL A 126 4.96 -6.61 -27.46
C VAL A 126 5.34 -5.47 -26.50
N PHE A 127 6.28 -5.74 -25.60
CA PHE A 127 6.83 -4.75 -24.66
C PHE A 127 7.33 -3.49 -25.38
N ALA A 128 8.18 -3.67 -26.40
CA ALA A 128 8.80 -2.57 -27.14
C ALA A 128 7.76 -1.76 -27.94
N THR A 129 6.80 -2.41 -28.59
CA THR A 129 5.78 -1.71 -29.39
C THR A 129 4.86 -0.87 -28.48
N ILE A 130 4.43 -1.40 -27.33
CA ILE A 130 3.59 -0.66 -26.38
C ILE A 130 4.36 0.52 -25.77
N THR A 131 5.59 0.27 -25.30
CA THR A 131 6.48 1.31 -24.71
C THR A 131 6.72 2.46 -25.68
N LEU A 132 7.15 2.14 -26.90
CA LEU A 132 7.48 3.15 -27.91
C LEU A 132 6.24 3.90 -28.40
N ALA A 133 5.09 3.24 -28.49
CA ALA A 133 3.84 3.90 -28.90
C ALA A 133 3.39 4.97 -27.88
N HIS A 134 3.48 4.70 -26.57
CA HIS A 134 3.13 5.70 -25.54
C HIS A 134 4.12 6.86 -25.52
N ALA A 135 5.43 6.56 -25.66
CA ALA A 135 6.47 7.58 -25.73
C ALA A 135 6.30 8.51 -26.95
N LEU A 136 6.11 7.93 -28.15
CA LEU A 136 5.91 8.72 -29.38
C LEU A 136 4.57 9.47 -29.38
N PHE A 137 3.49 8.89 -28.83
CA PHE A 137 2.21 9.58 -28.73
C PHE A 137 2.29 10.80 -27.80
N GLY A 138 2.89 10.64 -26.62
CA GLY A 138 3.11 11.76 -25.69
C GLY A 138 3.97 12.87 -26.29
N LEU A 139 5.04 12.51 -27.01
CA LEU A 139 5.86 13.46 -27.77
C LEU A 139 5.05 14.21 -28.84
N VAL A 140 4.26 13.50 -29.65
CA VAL A 140 3.41 14.11 -30.69
C VAL A 140 2.38 15.07 -30.08
N VAL A 141 1.76 14.70 -28.96
CA VAL A 141 0.80 15.57 -28.25
C VAL A 141 1.49 16.82 -27.71
N ALA A 142 2.67 16.71 -27.09
CA ALA A 142 3.40 17.86 -26.57
C ALA A 142 3.99 18.78 -27.65
N LEU A 143 4.29 18.25 -28.83
CA LEU A 143 4.66 19.05 -30.01
C LEU A 143 3.44 19.71 -30.66
N GLY A 144 2.29 19.02 -30.71
CA GLY A 144 1.02 19.58 -31.20
C GLY A 144 0.42 20.64 -30.28
N ALA A 145 0.79 20.65 -28.99
CA ALA A 145 0.40 21.65 -28.01
C ALA A 145 1.28 22.91 -28.00
N GLN A 146 2.30 23.03 -28.86
CA GLN A 146 3.14 24.24 -28.90
C GLN A 146 2.33 25.45 -29.38
N GLY A 147 2.39 26.55 -28.63
CA GLY A 147 1.56 27.75 -28.86
C GLY A 147 0.13 27.67 -28.28
N SER A 148 -0.24 26.56 -27.64
CA SER A 148 -1.44 26.46 -26.79
C SER A 148 -1.23 27.19 -25.46
N PRO A 149 -2.29 27.69 -24.78
CA PRO A 149 -2.21 28.14 -23.39
C PRO A 149 -1.75 27.04 -22.42
N VAL A 150 -2.02 25.77 -22.74
CA VAL A 150 -1.55 24.59 -21.98
C VAL A 150 -0.50 23.86 -22.80
N THR A 151 0.73 23.79 -22.27
CA THR A 151 1.87 23.13 -22.91
C THR A 151 2.44 22.01 -22.02
N ALA A 152 3.42 21.27 -22.55
CA ALA A 152 4.20 20.28 -21.79
C ALA A 152 5.61 20.20 -22.37
N ASN A 153 6.61 19.85 -21.54
CA ASN A 153 7.98 19.64 -22.02
C ASN A 153 8.03 18.38 -22.92
N PRO A 154 8.44 18.48 -24.21
CA PRO A 154 8.38 17.35 -25.13
C PRO A 154 9.24 16.14 -24.73
N LEU A 155 10.37 16.34 -24.05
CA LEU A 155 11.23 15.26 -23.57
C LEU A 155 10.58 14.52 -22.39
N VAL A 156 9.94 15.24 -21.47
CA VAL A 156 9.18 14.64 -20.35
C VAL A 156 7.94 13.92 -20.89
N ALA A 157 7.25 14.50 -21.86
CA ALA A 157 6.10 13.91 -22.54
C ALA A 157 6.45 12.66 -23.37
N PHE A 158 7.69 12.53 -23.83
CA PHE A 158 8.20 11.27 -24.38
C PHE A 158 8.53 10.27 -23.26
N ALA A 159 9.32 10.70 -22.27
CA ALA A 159 9.94 9.80 -21.30
C ALA A 159 8.94 9.19 -20.29
N VAL A 160 8.03 9.99 -19.71
CA VAL A 160 7.17 9.52 -18.60
C VAL A 160 6.09 8.55 -19.09
N PRO A 161 5.31 8.82 -20.17
CA PRO A 161 4.34 7.85 -20.67
C PRO A 161 5.00 6.58 -21.20
N GLY A 162 6.19 6.70 -21.80
CA GLY A 162 7.02 5.56 -22.20
C GLY A 162 7.44 4.69 -21.00
N LEU A 163 7.96 5.30 -19.93
CA LEU A 163 8.38 4.59 -18.72
C LEU A 163 7.19 3.93 -17.99
N LEU A 164 6.07 4.64 -17.84
CA LEU A 164 4.85 4.07 -17.24
C LEU A 164 4.32 2.89 -18.07
N ALA A 165 4.28 3.03 -19.41
CA ALA A 165 3.87 1.95 -20.30
C ALA A 165 4.85 0.77 -20.27
N ALA A 166 6.15 1.00 -20.13
CA ALA A 166 7.15 -0.05 -19.96
C ALA A 166 6.96 -0.82 -18.64
N VAL A 167 6.76 -0.12 -17.52
CA VAL A 167 6.50 -0.76 -16.21
C VAL A 167 5.21 -1.57 -16.24
N ALA A 168 4.12 -1.00 -16.78
CA ALA A 168 2.85 -1.71 -16.93
C ALA A 168 2.93 -2.91 -17.89
N ALA A 169 3.51 -2.74 -19.08
CA ALA A 169 3.63 -3.82 -20.05
C ALA A 169 4.56 -4.93 -19.54
N GLY A 170 5.67 -4.58 -18.89
CA GLY A 170 6.58 -5.52 -18.25
C GLY A 170 5.88 -6.34 -17.16
N ALA A 171 5.11 -5.69 -16.29
CA ALA A 171 4.29 -6.37 -15.28
C ALA A 171 3.23 -7.28 -15.92
N GLY A 172 2.48 -6.79 -16.92
CA GLY A 172 1.47 -7.58 -17.63
C GLY A 172 2.03 -8.82 -18.33
N ILE A 173 3.21 -8.70 -18.95
CA ILE A 173 3.94 -9.81 -19.57
C ILE A 173 4.48 -10.77 -18.52
N ALA A 174 4.95 -10.27 -17.37
CA ALA A 174 5.47 -11.11 -16.29
C ALA A 174 4.46 -12.16 -15.85
N TRP A 175 3.21 -11.75 -15.61
CA TRP A 175 2.12 -12.63 -15.16
C TRP A 175 1.73 -13.75 -16.13
N CYS A 176 2.07 -13.65 -17.43
CA CYS A 176 1.67 -14.64 -18.45
C CYS A 176 2.83 -15.39 -19.13
N CYS A 177 4.07 -14.91 -19.04
CA CYS A 177 5.24 -15.46 -19.75
C CYS A 177 6.33 -16.01 -18.81
N GLY A 178 5.92 -16.69 -17.71
CA GLY A 178 6.83 -17.43 -16.82
C GLY A 178 7.90 -16.61 -16.10
N LEU A 179 7.79 -15.27 -16.07
CA LEU A 179 8.81 -14.43 -15.42
C LEU A 179 8.93 -14.68 -13.91
N PRO A 180 7.84 -14.95 -13.13
CA PRO A 180 7.96 -15.32 -11.72
C PRO A 180 8.89 -16.52 -11.49
N ASP A 181 8.87 -17.50 -12.39
CA ASP A 181 9.66 -18.73 -12.29
C ASP A 181 11.12 -18.45 -12.68
N VAL A 182 11.35 -17.77 -13.81
CA VAL A 182 12.69 -17.31 -14.25
C VAL A 182 13.34 -16.36 -13.23
N VAL A 183 12.55 -15.64 -12.42
CA VAL A 183 13.02 -14.80 -11.32
C VAL A 183 13.26 -15.63 -10.05
N ALA A 184 12.45 -16.66 -9.77
CA ALA A 184 12.67 -17.60 -8.66
C ALA A 184 13.94 -18.47 -8.85
N GLU A 185 14.32 -18.76 -10.10
CA GLU A 185 15.61 -19.37 -10.45
C GLU A 185 16.83 -18.47 -10.20
N ARG A 186 16.62 -17.15 -10.06
CA ARG A 186 17.70 -16.12 -10.12
C ARG A 186 17.85 -15.27 -8.88
N LEU A 187 16.81 -15.15 -8.07
CA LEU A 187 16.81 -14.41 -6.82
C LEU A 187 16.69 -15.37 -5.65
N ASP A 188 17.33 -15.01 -4.54
CA ASP A 188 17.17 -15.67 -3.25
C ASP A 188 15.67 -15.83 -2.90
N PRO A 189 15.17 -17.06 -2.66
CA PRO A 189 13.80 -17.31 -2.23
C PRO A 189 13.40 -16.52 -0.97
N LEU A 190 14.35 -16.23 -0.07
CA LEU A 190 14.17 -15.39 1.11
C LEU A 190 13.81 -13.95 0.71
N ALA A 191 14.55 -13.38 -0.24
CA ALA A 191 14.29 -12.06 -0.79
C ALA A 191 12.93 -12.01 -1.52
N LEU A 192 12.56 -13.04 -2.28
CA LEU A 192 11.25 -13.09 -2.95
C LEU A 192 10.07 -13.16 -1.97
N ARG A 193 10.22 -13.89 -0.87
CA ARG A 193 9.22 -13.89 0.22
C ARG A 193 9.16 -12.51 0.91
N GLY A 194 10.32 -11.88 1.14
CA GLY A 194 10.41 -10.49 1.61
C GLY A 194 9.71 -9.48 0.69
N VAL A 195 9.92 -9.56 -0.63
CA VAL A 195 9.25 -8.69 -1.62
C VAL A 195 7.73 -8.87 -1.59
N ARG A 196 7.23 -10.12 -1.52
CA ARG A 196 5.80 -10.40 -1.41
C ARG A 196 5.21 -9.85 -0.10
N ALA A 197 5.88 -10.04 1.03
CA ALA A 197 5.47 -9.49 2.32
C ALA A 197 5.49 -7.95 2.34
N GLY A 198 6.50 -7.32 1.72
CA GLY A 198 6.57 -5.86 1.58
C GLY A 198 5.49 -5.28 0.68
N ALA A 199 5.14 -5.96 -0.42
CA ALA A 199 4.03 -5.55 -1.28
C ALA A 199 2.67 -5.64 -0.56
N LEU A 200 2.46 -6.68 0.26
CA LEU A 200 1.28 -6.80 1.13
C LEU A 200 1.28 -5.73 2.23
N GLY A 201 2.42 -5.49 2.89
CA GLY A 201 2.58 -4.43 3.90
C GLY A 201 2.27 -3.03 3.34
N LEU A 202 2.75 -2.72 2.13
CA LEU A 202 2.43 -1.48 1.43
C LEU A 202 0.93 -1.36 1.15
N ALA A 203 0.28 -2.45 0.70
CA ALA A 203 -1.15 -2.47 0.45
C ALA A 203 -1.97 -2.27 1.74
N VAL A 204 -1.54 -2.84 2.87
CA VAL A 204 -2.16 -2.63 4.19
C VAL A 204 -1.96 -1.17 4.64
N LEU A 205 -0.76 -0.59 4.52
CA LEU A 205 -0.52 0.82 4.84
C LEU A 205 -1.40 1.76 3.99
N VAL A 206 -1.52 1.52 2.68
CA VAL A 206 -2.41 2.26 1.79
C VAL A 206 -3.88 2.11 2.21
N ALA A 207 -4.30 0.91 2.62
CA ALA A 207 -5.64 0.68 3.15
C ALA A 207 -5.87 1.43 4.47
N CYS A 208 -4.90 1.47 5.39
CA CYS A 208 -4.97 2.28 6.61
C CYS A 208 -5.11 3.78 6.30
N GLY A 209 -4.32 4.30 5.35
CA GLY A 209 -4.47 5.68 4.86
C GLY A 209 -5.86 5.94 4.27
N GLY A 210 -6.40 4.99 3.49
CA GLY A 210 -7.74 5.07 2.92
C GLY A 210 -8.87 5.01 3.95
N VAL A 211 -8.74 4.19 5.00
CA VAL A 211 -9.69 4.13 6.12
C VAL A 211 -9.68 5.44 6.91
N VAL A 212 -8.49 5.95 7.28
CA VAL A 212 -8.38 7.22 8.02
C VAL A 212 -8.91 8.39 7.19
N PHE A 213 -8.64 8.43 5.88
CA PHE A 213 -9.23 9.42 4.98
C PHE A 213 -10.76 9.33 4.97
N THR A 214 -11.30 8.13 4.75
CA THR A 214 -12.76 7.90 4.67
C THR A 214 -13.47 8.27 5.98
N VAL A 215 -12.88 7.95 7.13
CA VAL A 215 -13.41 8.33 8.45
C VAL A 215 -13.39 9.84 8.63
N ALA A 216 -12.30 10.53 8.25
CA ALA A 216 -12.22 11.98 8.32
C ALA A 216 -13.28 12.67 7.43
N THR A 217 -13.42 12.23 6.17
CA THR A 217 -14.47 12.72 5.26
C THR A 217 -15.88 12.46 5.78
N ALA A 218 -16.12 11.31 6.43
CA ALA A 218 -17.43 10.96 6.99
C ALA A 218 -17.78 11.77 8.25
N LEU A 219 -16.80 12.06 9.12
CA LEU A 219 -17.00 12.93 10.28
C LEU A 219 -17.25 14.38 9.85
N SER A 220 -16.51 14.87 8.86
CA SER A 220 -16.70 16.20 8.27
C SER A 220 -17.77 16.27 7.17
N TRP A 221 -18.71 15.31 7.11
CA TRP A 221 -19.66 15.19 5.99
C TRP A 221 -20.51 16.45 5.74
N ARG A 222 -20.80 17.24 6.78
CA ARG A 222 -21.48 18.55 6.62
C ARG A 222 -20.64 19.51 5.79
N THR A 223 -19.40 19.76 6.20
CA THR A 223 -18.42 20.59 5.49
C THR A 223 -18.20 20.11 4.05
N VAL A 224 -18.19 18.79 3.83
CA VAL A 224 -18.09 18.18 2.48
C VAL A 224 -19.35 18.42 1.64
N ALA A 225 -20.54 18.36 2.25
CA ALA A 225 -21.82 18.61 1.58
C ALA A 225 -22.01 20.11 1.25
N ASP A 226 -21.64 21.00 2.18
CA ASP A 226 -21.76 22.46 2.03
C ASP A 226 -20.82 23.03 0.95
N MET A 227 -19.81 22.26 0.51
CA MET A 227 -18.96 22.59 -0.65
C MET A 227 -19.62 22.32 -2.01
N TYR A 228 -20.76 21.62 -2.08
CA TYR A 228 -21.45 21.33 -3.35
C TYR A 228 -22.44 22.46 -3.70
N GLU A 229 -22.23 23.12 -4.84
CA GLU A 229 -23.15 24.16 -5.34
C GLU A 229 -24.52 23.57 -5.73
N PRO A 230 -25.62 24.36 -5.63
CA PRO A 230 -26.96 23.94 -6.12
C PRO A 230 -27.01 23.61 -7.61
N ALA A 231 -26.06 24.13 -8.40
CA ALA A 231 -25.89 23.85 -9.81
C ALA A 231 -25.34 22.44 -10.03
N PHE A 232 -26.10 21.61 -10.76
CA PHE A 232 -25.71 20.21 -11.04
C PHE A 232 -24.35 20.13 -11.75
N GLY A 233 -24.02 21.09 -12.60
CA GLY A 233 -22.79 21.09 -13.40
C GLY A 233 -21.50 21.22 -12.61
N SER A 234 -21.43 22.23 -11.73
CA SER A 234 -20.28 22.43 -10.85
C SER A 234 -20.20 21.30 -9.82
N SER A 235 -21.32 20.87 -9.24
CA SER A 235 -21.35 19.75 -8.30
C SER A 235 -20.91 18.42 -8.93
N PHE A 236 -21.33 18.10 -10.16
CA PHE A 236 -20.83 16.94 -10.89
C PHE A 236 -19.32 17.04 -11.20
N GLY A 237 -18.86 18.23 -11.59
CA GLY A 237 -17.43 18.50 -11.82
C GLY A 237 -16.58 18.33 -10.56
N MET A 238 -17.04 18.86 -9.41
CA MET A 238 -16.39 18.73 -8.11
C MET A 238 -16.37 17.29 -7.60
N PHE A 239 -17.47 16.54 -7.78
CA PHE A 239 -17.52 15.11 -7.46
C PHE A 239 -16.51 14.33 -8.31
N LEU A 240 -16.51 14.53 -9.63
CA LEU A 240 -15.62 13.83 -10.54
C LEU A 240 -14.14 14.18 -10.26
N LEU A 241 -13.83 15.46 -10.01
CA LEU A 241 -12.50 15.91 -9.58
C LEU A 241 -12.06 15.17 -8.31
N SER A 242 -12.94 15.10 -7.29
CA SER A 242 -12.67 14.43 -6.02
C SER A 242 -12.41 12.93 -6.22
N VAL A 243 -13.19 12.24 -7.06
CA VAL A 243 -12.96 10.83 -7.41
C VAL A 243 -11.62 10.63 -8.13
N LEU A 244 -11.25 11.50 -9.08
CA LEU A 244 -10.02 11.37 -9.85
C LEU A 244 -8.75 11.60 -9.01
N TYR A 245 -8.82 12.48 -8.00
CA TYR A 245 -7.73 12.77 -7.06
C TYR A 245 -7.79 11.93 -5.77
N LEU A 246 -8.77 11.04 -5.60
CA LEU A 246 -8.91 10.21 -4.40
C LEU A 246 -7.61 9.44 -4.03
N PRO A 247 -6.84 8.84 -4.97
CA PRO A 247 -5.60 8.16 -4.60
C PRO A 247 -4.48 9.13 -4.18
N ASN A 248 -4.51 10.40 -4.61
CA ASN A 248 -3.58 11.42 -4.12
C ASN A 248 -3.87 11.74 -2.64
N ALA A 249 -5.15 11.89 -2.29
CA ALA A 249 -5.56 12.11 -0.90
C ALA A 249 -5.20 10.91 -0.02
N VAL A 250 -5.44 9.67 -0.49
CA VAL A 250 -5.03 8.45 0.23
C VAL A 250 -3.50 8.38 0.41
N ALA A 251 -2.70 8.80 -0.57
CA ALA A 251 -1.23 8.86 -0.44
C ALA A 251 -0.76 9.95 0.56
N ALA A 252 -1.44 11.10 0.60
CA ALA A 252 -1.19 12.13 1.61
C ALA A 252 -1.58 11.65 3.03
N THR A 253 -2.75 11.03 3.18
CA THR A 253 -3.18 10.44 4.46
C THR A 253 -2.32 9.25 4.88
N LEU A 254 -1.77 8.47 3.96
CA LEU A 254 -0.73 7.47 4.26
C LEU A 254 0.51 8.12 4.90
N SER A 255 1.00 9.23 4.35
CA SER A 255 2.14 9.96 4.92
C SER A 255 1.82 10.59 6.29
N PHE A 256 0.58 11.01 6.51
CA PHE A 256 0.08 11.37 7.84
C PHE A 256 0.09 10.16 8.79
N VAL A 257 -0.52 9.04 8.40
CA VAL A 257 -0.62 7.81 9.22
C VAL A 257 0.74 7.20 9.56
N THR A 258 1.76 7.35 8.72
CA THR A 258 3.14 6.94 9.07
C THR A 258 3.89 7.98 9.93
N GLY A 259 3.37 9.20 10.08
CA GLY A 259 3.94 10.25 10.94
C GLY A 259 4.23 11.59 10.23
N PRO A 260 5.04 11.61 9.16
CA PRO A 260 5.60 12.84 8.57
C PRO A 260 4.59 13.82 7.96
N GLY A 261 3.36 13.41 7.65
CA GLY A 261 2.31 14.32 7.21
C GLY A 261 2.41 14.75 5.74
N PHE A 262 1.77 15.86 5.41
CA PHE A 262 1.77 16.49 4.08
C PHE A 262 1.54 18.01 4.19
N SER A 263 1.75 18.74 3.08
CA SER A 263 1.50 20.18 2.98
C SER A 263 0.67 20.55 1.74
N ILE A 264 -0.04 21.68 1.82
CA ILE A 264 -0.77 22.33 0.73
C ILE A 264 -0.52 23.85 0.88
N GLY A 265 0.47 24.40 0.16
CA GLY A 265 0.95 25.75 0.42
C GLY A 265 1.41 25.91 1.88
N ASP A 266 0.86 26.90 2.59
CA ASP A 266 1.15 27.16 4.01
C ASP A 266 0.59 26.10 4.97
N LEU A 267 -0.46 25.36 4.58
CA LEU A 267 -1.03 24.30 5.42
C LEU A 267 -0.01 23.16 5.57
N SER A 268 0.25 22.72 6.80
CA SER A 268 0.98 21.47 7.07
C SER A 268 0.28 20.63 8.13
N VAL A 269 0.00 19.35 7.83
CA VAL A 269 -0.72 18.42 8.70
C VAL A 269 0.13 17.17 8.93
N GLY A 270 0.64 16.97 10.15
CA GLY A 270 1.43 15.81 10.58
C GLY A 270 1.11 15.37 12.00
N MET A 271 1.54 14.16 12.39
CA MET A 271 1.14 13.55 13.68
C MET A 271 1.59 14.30 14.94
N PHE A 272 2.64 15.13 14.82
CA PHE A 272 3.26 15.87 15.92
C PHE A 272 3.29 17.38 15.67
N GLY A 273 2.58 17.87 14.66
CA GLY A 273 2.67 19.26 14.25
C GLY A 273 1.59 19.64 13.23
N TYR A 274 0.97 20.79 13.47
CA TYR A 274 -0.07 21.36 12.62
C TYR A 274 0.22 22.84 12.38
N ARG A 275 0.03 23.29 11.14
CA ARG A 275 -0.03 24.70 10.77
C ARG A 275 -1.26 24.86 9.88
N GLY A 276 -2.21 25.68 10.33
CA GLY A 276 -3.36 26.06 9.52
C GLY A 276 -2.94 26.92 8.32
N GLY A 277 -3.68 26.80 7.22
CA GLY A 277 -3.46 27.56 5.99
C GLY A 277 -4.71 27.52 5.12
N ALA A 278 -4.77 28.36 4.09
CA ALA A 278 -5.87 28.34 3.13
C ALA A 278 -5.80 27.05 2.28
N VAL A 279 -6.97 26.52 1.89
CA VAL A 279 -7.06 25.31 1.06
C VAL A 279 -8.01 25.52 -0.14
N PRO A 280 -7.84 24.78 -1.25
CA PRO A 280 -8.82 24.76 -2.32
C PRO A 280 -10.20 24.32 -1.81
N GLY A 281 -11.25 25.08 -2.14
CA GLY A 281 -12.64 24.71 -1.85
C GLY A 281 -13.12 23.58 -2.75
N VAL A 282 -12.70 22.35 -2.45
CA VAL A 282 -13.09 21.13 -3.16
C VAL A 282 -13.51 20.04 -2.17
N PRO A 283 -14.61 19.29 -2.41
CA PRO A 283 -15.15 18.32 -1.45
C PRO A 283 -14.15 17.27 -0.94
N LEU A 284 -13.17 16.87 -1.76
CA LEU A 284 -12.06 16.00 -1.38
C LEU A 284 -11.29 16.46 -0.13
N LEU A 285 -11.18 17.78 0.08
CA LEU A 285 -10.43 18.39 1.17
C LEU A 285 -11.32 18.79 2.37
N GLY A 286 -12.65 18.60 2.29
CA GLY A 286 -13.55 18.88 3.42
C GLY A 286 -13.32 18.01 4.65
N GLY A 287 -12.57 16.91 4.52
CA GLY A 287 -12.09 16.06 5.63
C GLY A 287 -10.79 16.53 6.29
N LEU A 288 -10.23 17.69 5.94
CA LEU A 288 -9.03 18.22 6.60
C LEU A 288 -9.34 18.70 8.02
N PRO A 289 -8.42 18.53 8.98
CA PRO A 289 -8.61 19.02 10.35
C PRO A 289 -8.40 20.53 10.45
N GLU A 290 -9.27 21.21 11.19
CA GLU A 290 -9.16 22.66 11.47
C GLU A 290 -8.08 22.98 12.51
N HIS A 291 -7.77 22.04 13.39
CA HIS A 291 -6.86 22.18 14.52
C HIS A 291 -6.13 20.87 14.85
N HIS A 292 -5.00 20.97 15.55
CA HIS A 292 -4.27 19.82 16.09
C HIS A 292 -5.07 19.10 17.18
N ALA A 293 -5.16 17.77 17.14
CA ALA A 293 -5.71 16.97 18.22
C ALA A 293 -4.65 16.06 18.85
N ALA A 294 -4.48 16.15 20.17
CA ALA A 294 -3.41 15.47 20.92
C ALA A 294 -3.47 13.93 20.86
N TRP A 295 -4.59 13.34 20.40
CA TRP A 295 -4.73 11.90 20.24
C TRP A 295 -4.15 11.36 18.92
N TRP A 296 -3.82 12.21 17.93
CA TRP A 296 -3.33 11.78 16.61
C TRP A 296 -2.20 10.73 16.67
N PRO A 297 -1.17 10.84 17.54
CA PRO A 297 -0.12 9.83 17.65
C PRO A 297 -0.61 8.41 17.97
N ALA A 298 -1.82 8.21 18.50
CA ALA A 298 -2.41 6.88 18.69
C ALA A 298 -2.61 6.12 17.36
N LEU A 299 -2.81 6.84 16.25
CA LEU A 299 -2.93 6.25 14.91
C LEU A 299 -1.62 5.58 14.42
N LEU A 300 -0.48 5.85 15.07
CA LEU A 300 0.79 5.17 14.80
C LEU A 300 0.74 3.67 15.16
N VAL A 301 -0.30 3.21 15.87
CA VAL A 301 -0.62 1.77 16.01
C VAL A 301 -0.84 1.09 14.65
N LEU A 302 -1.36 1.81 13.64
CA LEU A 302 -1.64 1.26 12.32
C LEU A 302 -0.37 0.84 11.55
N PRO A 303 0.65 1.70 11.35
CA PRO A 303 1.90 1.26 10.74
C PRO A 303 2.69 0.31 11.64
N ALA A 304 2.64 0.45 12.97
CA ALA A 304 3.28 -0.49 13.90
C ALA A 304 2.72 -1.92 13.77
N ALA A 305 1.39 -2.05 13.77
CA ALA A 305 0.71 -3.32 13.54
C ALA A 305 0.99 -3.87 12.14
N THR A 306 1.13 -3.02 11.12
CA THR A 306 1.47 -3.45 9.77
C THR A 306 2.88 -4.05 9.71
N GLY A 307 3.86 -3.45 10.38
CA GLY A 307 5.20 -4.03 10.54
C GLY A 307 5.18 -5.36 11.29
N ALA A 308 4.43 -5.43 12.40
CA ALA A 308 4.25 -6.66 13.18
C ALA A 308 3.62 -7.79 12.34
N LEU A 309 2.62 -7.48 11.50
CA LEU A 309 2.01 -8.44 10.57
C LEU A 309 2.99 -8.91 9.48
N VAL A 310 3.82 -8.02 8.94
CA VAL A 310 4.89 -8.40 8.00
C VAL A 310 5.89 -9.35 8.67
N GLY A 311 6.35 -9.02 9.88
CA GLY A 311 7.22 -9.89 10.69
C GLY A 311 6.59 -11.26 10.97
N TRP A 312 5.31 -11.27 11.39
CA TRP A 312 4.54 -12.48 11.63
C TRP A 312 4.42 -13.36 10.37
N SER A 313 4.26 -12.75 9.19
CA SER A 313 4.21 -13.48 7.91
C SER A 313 5.56 -14.14 7.55
N LEU A 314 6.67 -13.57 8.02
CA LEU A 314 8.04 -14.03 7.74
C LEU A 314 8.66 -14.87 8.87
N ARG A 315 8.01 -15.04 10.02
CA ARG A 315 8.56 -15.76 11.19
C ARG A 315 8.94 -17.23 10.94
N LYS A 316 8.35 -17.87 9.93
CA LYS A 316 8.64 -19.26 9.47
C LYS A 316 9.48 -19.31 8.18
N VAL A 317 10.15 -18.22 7.78
CA VAL A 317 10.81 -18.14 6.47
C VAL A 317 12.14 -18.91 6.39
N ALA A 318 12.82 -19.06 7.53
CA ALA A 318 14.09 -19.74 7.75
C ALA A 318 14.18 -20.14 9.24
N ALA A 319 15.14 -21.00 9.62
CA ALA A 319 15.45 -21.29 11.02
C ALA A 319 16.25 -20.13 11.67
N ASP A 320 17.35 -19.72 11.03
CA ASP A 320 18.21 -18.60 11.45
C ASP A 320 17.44 -17.26 11.57
N PRO A 321 17.41 -16.62 12.76
CA PRO A 321 16.80 -15.31 12.94
C PRO A 321 17.42 -14.20 12.08
N ALA A 322 18.70 -14.26 11.73
CA ALA A 322 19.34 -13.25 10.88
C ALA A 322 18.78 -13.30 9.44
N GLN A 323 18.49 -14.48 8.90
CA GLN A 323 17.74 -14.64 7.65
C GLN A 323 16.32 -14.08 7.75
N ARG A 324 15.60 -14.32 8.85
CA ARG A 324 14.27 -13.72 9.07
C ARG A 324 14.31 -12.19 9.00
N ILE A 325 15.28 -11.59 9.69
CA ILE A 325 15.50 -10.14 9.70
C ILE A 325 15.89 -9.62 8.30
N ARG A 326 16.70 -10.34 7.52
CA ARG A 326 17.00 -9.98 6.11
C ARG A 326 15.74 -9.95 5.24
N ALA A 327 14.82 -10.92 5.38
CA ALA A 327 13.56 -10.90 4.65
C ALA A 327 12.68 -9.70 5.05
N VAL A 328 12.63 -9.35 6.33
CA VAL A 328 11.93 -8.15 6.83
C VAL A 328 12.57 -6.87 6.31
N ALA A 329 13.91 -6.79 6.22
CA ALA A 329 14.60 -5.64 5.64
C ALA A 329 14.28 -5.45 4.14
N VAL A 330 14.18 -6.54 3.38
CA VAL A 330 13.70 -6.50 1.98
C VAL A 330 12.25 -6.05 1.90
N ALA A 331 11.37 -6.52 2.80
CA ALA A 331 9.99 -6.07 2.87
C ALA A 331 9.89 -4.56 3.18
N GLY A 332 10.68 -4.07 4.13
CA GLY A 332 10.78 -2.65 4.45
C GLY A 332 11.31 -1.80 3.29
N ALA A 333 12.29 -2.28 2.54
CA ALA A 333 12.81 -1.60 1.35
C ALA A 333 11.75 -1.48 0.24
N VAL A 334 10.91 -2.51 0.05
CA VAL A 334 9.77 -2.44 -0.90
C VAL A 334 8.72 -1.45 -0.44
N VAL A 335 8.39 -1.40 0.85
CA VAL A 335 7.47 -0.40 1.41
C VAL A 335 8.03 1.01 1.26
N ALA A 336 9.31 1.22 1.57
CA ALA A 336 9.98 2.52 1.42
C ALA A 336 9.93 3.01 -0.04
N LEU A 337 10.28 2.15 -1.00
CA LEU A 337 10.18 2.45 -2.44
C LEU A 337 8.73 2.74 -2.86
N GLY A 338 7.77 2.00 -2.32
CA GLY A 338 6.34 2.26 -2.52
C GLY A 338 5.94 3.66 -2.05
N CYS A 339 6.36 4.07 -0.85
CA CYS A 339 6.16 5.42 -0.33
C CYS A 339 6.90 6.49 -1.16
N VAL A 340 8.07 6.18 -1.74
CA VAL A 340 8.74 7.08 -2.70
C VAL A 340 7.88 7.31 -3.93
N LEU A 341 7.39 6.23 -4.56
CA LEU A 341 6.57 6.30 -5.77
C LEU A 341 5.23 7.00 -5.52
N LEU A 342 4.53 6.64 -4.45
CA LEU A 342 3.26 7.28 -4.09
C LEU A 342 3.47 8.77 -3.76
N GLY A 343 4.46 9.12 -2.94
CA GLY A 343 4.72 10.51 -2.54
C GLY A 343 5.19 11.42 -3.69
N THR A 344 5.98 10.89 -4.63
CA THR A 344 6.45 11.66 -5.80
C THR A 344 5.41 11.86 -6.89
N LEU A 345 4.37 11.01 -6.95
CA LEU A 345 3.29 11.09 -7.93
C LEU A 345 1.98 11.67 -7.37
N SER A 346 1.82 11.77 -6.03
CA SER A 346 0.63 12.36 -5.41
C SER A 346 0.69 13.88 -5.28
N GLY A 347 1.89 14.44 -5.11
CA GLY A 347 2.15 15.88 -4.94
C GLY A 347 2.89 16.50 -6.14
N GLY A 348 3.03 17.83 -6.12
CA GLY A 348 3.65 18.59 -7.19
C GLY A 348 3.41 20.10 -7.06
N ARG A 349 3.73 20.84 -8.13
CA ARG A 349 3.45 22.28 -8.20
C ARG A 349 2.01 22.57 -8.63
N LEU A 350 1.46 23.68 -8.15
CA LEU A 350 0.11 24.14 -8.45
C LEU A 350 0.12 25.63 -8.88
N GLY A 351 0.94 25.93 -9.89
CA GLY A 351 0.92 27.18 -10.64
C GLY A 351 1.33 28.44 -9.86
N ASP A 352 2.26 28.32 -8.91
CA ASP A 352 2.80 29.44 -8.10
C ASP A 352 1.73 30.20 -7.27
N GLY A 353 0.55 29.61 -7.08
CA GLY A 353 -0.54 30.17 -6.28
C GLY A 353 -0.44 29.88 -4.77
N PRO A 354 -1.44 30.31 -3.96
CA PRO A 354 -1.42 30.18 -2.49
C PRO A 354 -1.49 28.72 -1.97
N PHE A 355 -1.62 27.75 -2.87
CA PHE A 355 -1.67 26.32 -2.58
C PHE A 355 -0.43 25.57 -3.12
N ASP A 356 0.56 26.30 -3.66
CA ASP A 356 1.82 25.75 -4.14
C ASP A 356 2.88 25.68 -3.02
N PRO A 357 3.61 24.56 -2.85
CA PRO A 357 3.39 23.25 -3.46
C PRO A 357 2.40 22.39 -2.64
N VAL A 358 1.80 21.40 -3.30
CA VAL A 358 1.21 20.24 -2.60
C VAL A 358 2.32 19.22 -2.42
N SER A 359 2.76 18.96 -1.19
CA SER A 359 3.93 18.12 -0.92
C SER A 359 3.66 16.99 0.06
N VAL A 360 4.25 15.84 -0.24
CA VAL A 360 4.51 14.75 0.72
C VAL A 360 6.02 14.79 0.99
N PRO A 361 6.50 14.76 2.25
CA PRO A 361 7.93 14.84 2.57
C PRO A 361 8.64 13.51 2.29
N VAL A 362 8.74 13.16 0.99
CA VAL A 362 8.99 11.80 0.48
C VAL A 362 10.19 11.10 1.12
N GLY A 363 11.31 11.80 1.31
CA GLY A 363 12.52 11.23 1.93
C GLY A 363 12.32 10.84 3.40
N VAL A 364 11.55 11.62 4.16
CA VAL A 364 11.21 11.31 5.56
C VAL A 364 10.12 10.23 5.60
N ALA A 365 9.09 10.35 4.75
CA ALA A 365 7.99 9.38 4.66
C ALA A 365 8.49 7.96 4.33
N SER A 366 9.44 7.80 3.40
CA SER A 366 9.99 6.50 3.03
C SER A 366 10.92 5.90 4.09
N VAL A 367 11.75 6.70 4.75
CA VAL A 367 12.61 6.25 5.87
C VAL A 367 11.78 5.88 7.10
N VAL A 368 10.75 6.66 7.44
CA VAL A 368 9.86 6.35 8.57
C VAL A 368 9.01 5.12 8.27
N ALA A 369 8.49 4.97 7.03
CA ALA A 369 7.79 3.75 6.62
C ALA A 369 8.71 2.51 6.61
N PHE A 370 9.99 2.64 6.23
CA PHE A 370 10.99 1.58 6.37
C PHE A 370 11.11 1.14 7.85
N CYS A 371 11.31 2.09 8.77
CA CYS A 371 11.42 1.81 10.20
C CYS A 371 10.16 1.16 10.77
N TRP A 372 8.96 1.59 10.34
CA TRP A 372 7.69 0.98 10.75
C TRP A 372 7.52 -0.47 10.33
N ILE A 373 8.16 -0.91 9.23
CA ILE A 373 8.18 -2.33 8.86
C ILE A 373 9.31 -3.05 9.58
N VAL A 374 10.52 -2.48 9.60
CA VAL A 374 11.71 -3.19 10.05
C VAL A 374 11.79 -3.33 11.56
N ILE A 375 11.44 -2.32 12.35
CA ILE A 375 11.57 -2.40 13.82
C ILE A 375 10.52 -3.37 14.41
N PRO A 376 9.20 -3.20 14.21
CA PRO A 376 8.21 -4.15 14.72
C PRO A 376 8.28 -5.51 14.02
N GLY A 377 8.57 -5.52 12.72
CA GLY A 377 8.65 -6.74 11.93
C GLY A 377 9.84 -7.61 12.33
N SER A 378 11.01 -7.03 12.62
CA SER A 378 12.17 -7.80 13.08
C SER A 378 11.96 -8.32 14.50
N PHE A 379 11.34 -7.52 15.38
CA PHE A 379 10.96 -7.96 16.72
C PHE A 379 10.04 -9.19 16.67
N VAL A 380 8.95 -9.13 15.90
CA VAL A 380 8.01 -10.25 15.77
C VAL A 380 8.63 -11.45 15.04
N ALA A 381 9.41 -11.23 13.97
CA ALA A 381 10.05 -12.31 13.23
C ALA A 381 11.16 -13.02 14.02
N PHE A 382 11.80 -12.31 14.96
CA PHE A 382 12.74 -12.89 15.92
C PHE A 382 11.98 -13.75 16.94
N PHE A 383 11.13 -13.13 17.79
CA PHE A 383 10.54 -13.81 18.95
C PHE A 383 9.44 -14.83 18.61
N ALA A 384 8.66 -14.64 17.54
CA ALA A 384 7.55 -15.54 17.17
C ALA A 384 7.94 -16.60 16.12
N GLY A 385 9.22 -16.69 15.74
CA GLY A 385 9.74 -17.74 14.87
C GLY A 385 10.19 -18.97 15.67
N GLU A 386 10.23 -20.13 15.00
CA GLU A 386 10.76 -21.36 15.61
C GLU A 386 12.23 -21.14 16.03
N HIS A 387 12.56 -21.45 17.27
CA HIS A 387 13.95 -21.51 17.71
C HIS A 387 14.39 -22.96 17.62
N GLU A 388 15.53 -23.20 16.98
CA GLU A 388 16.17 -24.51 17.00
C GLU A 388 16.55 -24.81 18.47
N PRO A 389 16.18 -25.96 19.04
CA PRO A 389 16.49 -26.27 20.43
C PRO A 389 18.01 -26.23 20.63
N PRO A 390 18.50 -25.78 21.80
CA PRO A 390 19.94 -25.77 22.05
C PRO A 390 20.47 -27.19 21.86
N ALA A 391 21.54 -27.32 21.08
CA ALA A 391 22.23 -28.60 20.94
C ALA A 391 22.60 -29.13 22.34
N PRO A 392 22.38 -30.42 22.63
CA PRO A 392 22.74 -30.98 23.92
C PRO A 392 24.23 -30.74 24.20
N PRO A 393 24.63 -30.49 25.47
CA PRO A 393 26.04 -30.39 25.81
C PRO A 393 26.75 -31.70 25.43
N PRO A 394 28.03 -31.65 25.02
CA PRO A 394 28.74 -32.85 24.55
C PRO A 394 28.79 -33.98 25.58
N GLU A 395 28.82 -33.62 26.87
CA GLU A 395 28.74 -34.54 28.03
C GLU A 395 27.49 -35.46 27.94
N ALA A 396 26.36 -34.99 27.41
CA ALA A 396 25.13 -35.76 27.23
C ALA A 396 25.16 -36.72 26.02
N LEU A 397 26.30 -36.85 25.34
CA LEU A 397 26.58 -37.91 24.37
C LEU A 397 27.63 -38.90 24.90
N GLU A 398 28.46 -38.51 25.88
CA GLU A 398 29.46 -39.38 26.53
C GLU A 398 28.80 -40.36 27.51
N ASP A 399 27.76 -39.92 28.24
CA ASP A 399 26.93 -40.78 29.12
C ASP A 399 26.20 -41.94 28.38
N ASN A 400 26.20 -41.95 27.04
CA ASN A 400 25.55 -42.98 26.23
C ASN A 400 26.51 -44.09 25.75
N GLU A 401 27.82 -43.98 26.00
CA GLU A 401 28.76 -45.12 25.89
C GLU A 401 28.76 -45.96 27.18
N ALA A 402 28.32 -45.40 28.32
CA ALA A 402 28.23 -46.07 29.62
C ALA A 402 27.18 -47.21 29.70
N PHE A 403 26.46 -47.49 28.61
CA PHE A 403 25.49 -48.58 28.50
C PHE A 403 25.93 -49.74 27.58
N GLU A 404 27.12 -49.70 26.96
CA GLU A 404 27.61 -50.83 26.15
C GLU A 404 28.29 -51.94 26.99
N ASP A 405 28.67 -51.68 28.24
CA ASP A 405 29.31 -52.67 29.16
C ASP A 405 28.29 -53.50 30.00
N ALA A 406 27.01 -53.49 29.65
CA ALA A 406 25.94 -54.15 30.43
C ALA A 406 25.63 -55.62 30.02
N ASP A 407 26.34 -56.18 29.04
CA ASP A 407 26.07 -57.51 28.46
C ASP A 407 26.82 -58.69 29.14
N GLU A 408 27.67 -58.45 30.15
CA GLU A 408 28.27 -59.49 31.02
C GLU A 408 27.82 -59.35 32.49
N VAL A 409 26.54 -59.65 32.75
CA VAL A 409 26.06 -60.03 34.09
C VAL A 409 25.74 -61.53 34.06
N ASP A 410 26.35 -62.32 34.95
CA ASP A 410 26.12 -63.76 34.96
C ASP A 410 24.70 -64.08 35.44
N ALA A 411 24.01 -64.94 34.69
CA ALA A 411 22.62 -65.31 34.96
C ALA A 411 22.47 -66.17 36.23
N GLU A 412 23.55 -66.81 36.71
CA GLU A 412 23.53 -67.51 38.00
C GLU A 412 23.63 -66.53 39.19
N GLU A 413 24.44 -65.47 39.11
CA GLU A 413 24.57 -64.44 40.17
C GLU A 413 23.30 -63.58 40.29
N ALA A 414 22.65 -63.27 39.17
CA ALA A 414 21.34 -62.62 39.17
C ALA A 414 20.20 -63.50 39.72
N ALA A 415 20.37 -64.83 39.78
CA ALA A 415 19.37 -65.74 40.32
C ALA A 415 19.47 -65.89 41.85
N GLU A 416 20.67 -66.05 42.41
CA GLU A 416 20.86 -66.09 43.87
C GLU A 416 20.34 -64.81 44.55
N ALA A 417 20.58 -63.64 43.94
CA ALA A 417 20.10 -62.35 44.46
C ALA A 417 18.57 -62.23 44.52
N VAL A 418 17.83 -62.97 43.70
CA VAL A 418 16.35 -62.99 43.72
C VAL A 418 15.83 -63.99 44.75
N GLU A 419 16.46 -65.16 44.90
CA GLU A 419 16.11 -66.11 45.97
C GLU A 419 16.36 -65.52 47.38
N GLU A 420 17.43 -64.74 47.58
CA GLU A 420 17.70 -64.08 48.87
C GLU A 420 16.67 -62.97 49.19
N LEU A 421 16.13 -62.30 48.17
CA LEU A 421 15.05 -61.31 48.34
C LEU A 421 13.70 -61.97 48.63
N GLU A 422 13.26 -62.97 47.86
CA GLU A 422 11.98 -63.67 48.11
C GLU A 422 11.97 -64.41 49.47
N ALA A 423 13.13 -64.87 49.95
CA ALA A 423 13.28 -65.44 51.29
C ALA A 423 13.11 -64.42 52.43
N SER A 424 13.25 -63.11 52.14
CA SER A 424 13.14 -62.05 53.14
C SER A 424 11.69 -61.57 53.34
N GLU A 425 10.94 -61.33 52.27
CA GLU A 425 9.56 -60.80 52.35
C GLU A 425 8.56 -61.81 52.94
N ALA A 426 8.86 -63.11 52.87
CA ALA A 426 8.05 -64.19 53.46
C ALA A 426 8.06 -64.26 55.01
N SER A 427 8.49 -63.19 55.70
CA SER A 427 8.72 -63.20 57.16
C SER A 427 8.03 -62.10 57.98
N GLU A 428 7.36 -61.11 57.35
CA GLU A 428 6.70 -59.99 58.07
C GLU A 428 5.17 -59.86 57.83
N GLU A 429 4.50 -60.87 57.25
CA GLU A 429 3.02 -60.96 57.24
C GLU A 429 2.44 -61.52 58.56
N ASP A 430 2.38 -60.71 59.63
CA ASP A 430 1.33 -60.86 60.68
C ASP A 430 1.16 -59.60 61.56
N GLU A 431 0.08 -58.83 61.36
CA GLU A 431 -0.92 -58.48 62.39
C GLU A 431 -1.95 -57.40 61.92
N ALA A 432 -3.23 -57.79 61.90
CA ALA A 432 -4.45 -56.98 62.12
C ALA A 432 -4.78 -55.70 61.29
N GLU A 433 -5.57 -55.88 60.22
CA GLU A 433 -7.05 -55.62 60.13
C GLU A 433 -7.76 -54.50 60.98
N PRO A 434 -9.00 -54.03 60.64
CA PRO A 434 -9.18 -52.66 60.15
C PRO A 434 -10.34 -51.87 60.82
N GLU A 435 -10.64 -50.65 60.33
CA GLU A 435 -12.01 -50.09 60.37
C GLU A 435 -12.27 -49.09 59.20
N GLU A 436 -13.40 -49.27 58.51
CA GLU A 436 -13.99 -48.39 57.47
C GLU A 436 -15.31 -47.75 58.02
N PRO A 437 -16.19 -47.12 57.22
CA PRO A 437 -16.05 -45.82 56.54
C PRO A 437 -17.24 -44.85 56.84
N GLU A 438 -17.19 -43.61 56.37
CA GLU A 438 -18.41 -42.88 55.93
C GLU A 438 -18.13 -41.98 54.70
N GLU A 439 -18.85 -42.26 53.61
CA GLU A 439 -19.14 -41.41 52.44
C GLU A 439 -20.68 -41.25 52.38
N PRO A 440 -21.27 -40.42 51.48
CA PRO A 440 -20.82 -39.19 50.82
C PRO A 440 -21.87 -38.06 51.05
N ASP A 441 -21.86 -36.96 50.27
CA ASP A 441 -22.86 -36.77 49.19
C ASP A 441 -22.65 -35.48 48.38
N GLU A 442 -23.31 -35.40 47.22
CA GLU A 442 -23.20 -34.34 46.21
C GLU A 442 -24.15 -33.13 46.47
N ASP A 443 -23.97 -32.00 45.77
CA ASP A 443 -24.78 -31.64 44.58
C ASP A 443 -24.74 -30.11 44.23
N ALA A 444 -25.47 -29.72 43.18
CA ALA A 444 -25.18 -28.61 42.28
C ALA A 444 -25.81 -27.22 42.59
N ALA A 445 -24.97 -26.19 42.44
CA ALA A 445 -25.15 -25.01 41.57
C ALA A 445 -26.23 -23.91 41.82
N LEU A 446 -26.00 -22.81 41.09
CA LEU A 446 -26.90 -21.72 40.63
C LEU A 446 -27.07 -20.40 41.42
N SER A 447 -27.15 -19.35 40.59
CA SER A 447 -27.86 -18.05 40.79
C SER A 447 -27.11 -16.86 41.42
N ARG A 448 -27.68 -15.67 41.17
CA ARG A 448 -27.08 -14.33 41.30
C ARG A 448 -27.78 -13.48 42.38
N GLU A 449 -27.15 -12.33 42.64
CA GLU A 449 -27.78 -11.01 42.83
C GLU A 449 -28.19 -10.59 44.25
N SER A 450 -27.46 -9.62 44.81
CA SER A 450 -27.98 -8.29 45.19
C SER A 450 -26.93 -7.45 45.93
N ALA A 451 -26.82 -6.16 45.58
CA ALA A 451 -26.43 -5.01 46.44
C ALA A 451 -26.14 -3.78 45.57
N ALA A 452 -26.99 -2.75 45.68
CA ALA A 452 -26.77 -1.37 45.21
C ALA A 452 -27.43 -0.41 46.22
N VAL A 453 -27.34 0.92 45.98
CA VAL A 453 -27.54 2.07 46.90
C VAL A 453 -26.21 2.51 47.52
N GLU A 454 -25.69 3.74 47.44
CA GLU A 454 -26.08 5.14 47.07
C GLU A 454 -25.76 6.10 48.26
N ASP A 455 -25.91 7.41 48.02
CA ASP A 455 -25.58 8.58 48.88
C ASP A 455 -24.08 8.89 49.10
N ALA A 456 -23.48 10.07 48.82
CA ALA A 456 -23.83 11.37 48.23
C ALA A 456 -23.79 12.62 49.15
N GLU A 457 -23.19 13.69 48.59
CA GLU A 457 -23.47 15.13 48.78
C GLU A 457 -23.08 15.90 50.07
N LEU A 458 -23.07 17.24 49.91
CA LEU A 458 -22.89 18.34 50.89
C LEU A 458 -21.45 18.59 51.44
N SER A 459 -20.96 19.82 51.62
CA SER A 459 -21.48 21.18 51.26
C SER A 459 -20.46 22.33 51.46
N ARG A 460 -20.52 23.38 50.62
CA ARG A 460 -20.46 24.85 50.96
C ARG A 460 -19.12 25.46 51.49
N GLU A 461 -18.84 26.79 51.47
CA GLU A 461 -19.51 28.00 50.91
C GLU A 461 -18.55 29.22 50.73
N SER A 462 -19.08 30.33 50.13
CA SER A 462 -18.61 31.74 50.23
C SER A 462 -17.33 32.12 49.42
N SER A 463 -17.14 33.33 48.89
CA SER A 463 -17.71 34.67 49.21
C SER A 463 -17.92 35.56 47.95
N ALA A 464 -18.40 36.81 48.11
CA ALA A 464 -18.91 37.68 47.03
C ALA A 464 -18.16 39.02 46.79
N GLU A 465 -18.66 39.75 45.78
CA GLU A 465 -18.42 41.12 45.24
C GLU A 465 -18.44 42.29 46.29
N PRO A 466 -18.10 43.59 45.98
CA PRO A 466 -18.37 44.32 44.72
C PRO A 466 -17.45 45.51 44.26
N ASP A 467 -17.92 46.17 43.19
CA ASP A 467 -17.77 47.59 42.77
C ASP A 467 -16.40 48.26 42.50
N GLU A 468 -16.24 48.85 41.30
CA GLU A 468 -16.27 50.32 41.13
C GLU A 468 -16.35 50.76 39.64
N ALA A 469 -16.94 51.93 39.37
CA ALA A 469 -16.86 52.62 38.06
C ALA A 469 -17.24 54.12 38.14
N VAL A 470 -16.35 55.06 37.78
CA VAL A 470 -16.72 56.49 37.50
C VAL A 470 -15.59 57.33 36.83
N THR A 471 -15.88 57.95 35.67
CA THR A 471 -15.23 59.15 35.03
C THR A 471 -13.70 59.17 34.77
N GLY A 472 -13.11 60.03 33.92
CA GLY A 472 -13.63 61.00 32.93
C GLY A 472 -12.64 62.18 32.68
N GLY A 473 -12.68 62.82 31.49
CA GLY A 473 -11.86 64.00 31.12
C GLY A 473 -10.80 63.72 30.02
N THR A 474 -10.71 64.47 28.90
CA THR A 474 -10.03 65.80 28.70
C THR A 474 -8.49 65.71 28.66
N GLU A 475 -7.72 66.33 27.76
CA GLU A 475 -8.05 67.26 26.65
C GLU A 475 -6.89 67.47 25.64
N THR A 476 -7.21 67.61 24.34
CA THR A 476 -6.55 68.47 23.31
C THR A 476 -5.08 68.34 22.88
N CYS A 477 -4.86 68.81 21.63
CA CYS A 477 -3.61 69.20 20.96
C CYS A 477 -2.58 68.09 20.63
N GLY A 478 -1.89 68.16 19.49
CA GLY A 478 -2.04 69.14 18.40
C GLY A 478 -0.84 69.16 17.46
N ASP A 479 -1.04 69.75 16.28
CA ASP A 479 -0.04 70.12 15.27
C ASP A 479 0.79 69.01 14.59
N VAL A 480 1.21 69.12 13.31
CA VAL A 480 0.57 69.56 12.05
C VAL A 480 1.55 69.22 10.88
N GLU A 481 1.04 68.95 9.68
CA GLU A 481 1.80 68.76 8.41
C GLU A 481 2.39 70.10 7.87
N PRO A 482 3.04 70.23 6.68
CA PRO A 482 3.50 69.26 5.66
C PRO A 482 5.07 69.28 5.59
N ASP A 483 5.85 69.33 4.50
CA ASP A 483 5.75 69.38 3.02
C ASP A 483 7.14 68.91 2.46
N GLU A 484 7.45 68.68 1.17
CA GLU A 484 6.77 68.85 -0.13
C GLU A 484 7.22 67.69 -1.07
N THR A 485 6.65 67.58 -2.27
CA THR A 485 7.13 66.67 -3.34
C THR A 485 8.51 67.02 -3.93
N ASP A 486 9.33 66.02 -4.30
CA ASP A 486 10.03 66.01 -5.61
C ASP A 486 10.50 64.58 -5.98
N ARG A 487 10.47 64.27 -7.29
CA ARG A 487 11.04 63.10 -8.03
C ARG A 487 10.32 61.75 -7.98
#